data_AF-D9QSP7-F1
#
_entry.id   AF-D9QSP7-F1
#
_cell.length_a   1.000
_cell.length_b   1.000
_cell.length_c   1.000
_cell.angle_alpha   90.00
_cell.angle_beta   90.00
_cell.angle_gamma   90.00
#
_symmetry.space_group_name_H-M   'P 1'
#
loop_
_entity.id
_entity.type
_entity.pdbx_description
1 polymer ?
#
loop_
_entity_poly.entity_id
_entity_poly.type
_entity_poly.pdbx_seq_one_letter_code
_entity_poly.pdbx_strand_id
1 'polypeptide(L)'
;MNQISDKLNSYYKEMKAELVTLEDLDPTIDEELENARQEWREARRYFERVEDPYLIDYAIYSLEAAEAKYNYLIKKARRLKSHQ
;
A
#
# COMPACT_ATOMS: atom_id res chain seq x y z
N MET A 1 -12.14 2.70 20.88
CA MET A 1 -10.90 2.87 20.09
C MET A 1 -10.76 1.65 19.21
N ASN A 2 -10.71 1.84 17.89
CA ASN A 2 -10.90 0.77 16.92
C ASN A 2 -9.59 -0.04 16.78
N GLN A 3 -9.55 -1.28 17.26
CA GLN A 3 -8.32 -2.10 17.24
C GLN A 3 -7.76 -2.28 15.82
N ILE A 4 -8.60 -2.15 14.79
CA ILE A 4 -8.19 -2.22 13.37
C ILE A 4 -7.39 -0.97 12.98
N SER A 5 -7.78 0.22 13.45
CA SER A 5 -7.06 1.46 13.13
C SER A 5 -5.68 1.49 13.78
N ASP A 6 -5.55 0.93 14.98
CA ASP A 6 -4.30 0.91 15.73
C ASP A 6 -3.30 -0.10 15.15
N LYS A 7 -3.79 -1.28 14.72
CA LYS A 7 -2.96 -2.29 14.05
C LYS A 7 -2.44 -1.80 12.71
N LEU A 8 -3.30 -1.15 11.90
CA LEU A 8 -2.83 -0.54 10.66
C LEU A 8 -1.89 0.62 10.95
N ASN A 9 -2.17 1.52 11.91
CA ASN A 9 -1.23 2.61 12.21
C ASN A 9 0.15 2.10 12.66
N SER A 10 0.23 0.99 13.41
CA SER A 10 1.52 0.35 13.74
C SER A 10 2.21 -0.19 12.49
N TYR A 11 1.48 -0.94 11.66
CA TYR A 11 1.98 -1.46 10.38
C TYR A 11 2.47 -0.35 9.44
N TYR A 12 1.71 0.75 9.30
CA TYR A 12 2.09 1.91 8.51
C TYR A 12 3.28 2.68 9.10
N LYS A 13 3.43 2.73 10.42
CA LYS A 13 4.56 3.40 11.08
C LYS A 13 5.85 2.60 10.90
N GLU A 14 5.76 1.29 10.99
CA GLU A 14 6.86 0.35 10.70
C GLU A 14 7.22 0.38 9.21
N MET A 15 6.22 0.30 8.32
CA MET A 15 6.42 0.40 6.87
C MET A 15 6.98 1.77 6.48
N LYS A 16 6.50 2.87 7.06
CA LYS A 16 6.99 4.23 6.80
C LYS A 16 8.44 4.43 7.25
N ALA A 17 8.89 3.77 8.32
CA ALA A 17 10.29 3.75 8.70
C ALA A 17 11.16 3.05 7.63
N GLU A 18 10.61 2.05 6.93
CA GLU A 18 11.24 1.41 5.78
C GLU A 18 11.12 2.24 4.47
N LEU A 19 10.16 3.16 4.36
CA LEU A 19 9.98 4.06 3.20
C LEU A 19 10.94 5.25 3.20
N VAL A 20 11.52 5.63 4.35
CA VAL A 20 12.51 6.72 4.46
C VAL A 20 13.76 6.44 3.61
N THR A 21 14.00 5.20 3.18
CA THR A 21 15.13 4.82 2.31
C THR A 21 14.81 4.93 0.80
N LEU A 22 13.64 5.44 0.41
CA LEU A 22 13.19 5.46 -0.98
C LEU A 22 13.59 6.70 -1.78
N GLU A 23 14.14 7.76 -1.16
CA GLU A 23 14.46 9.03 -1.82
C GLU A 23 15.45 8.92 -3.01
N ASP A 24 16.17 7.79 -3.17
CA ASP A 24 17.06 7.56 -4.33
C ASP A 24 16.50 6.60 -5.40
N LEU A 25 15.20 6.33 -5.42
CA LEU A 25 14.62 5.48 -6.46
C LEU A 25 14.55 6.20 -7.81
N ASP A 26 14.61 5.41 -8.89
CA ASP A 26 14.41 5.92 -10.25
C ASP A 26 13.10 6.73 -10.31
N PRO A 27 13.12 7.97 -10.84
CA PRO A 27 11.94 8.86 -10.84
C PRO A 27 10.71 8.22 -11.52
N THR A 28 10.91 7.28 -12.43
CA THR A 28 9.83 6.52 -13.08
C THR A 28 9.22 5.46 -12.14
N ILE A 29 10.05 4.84 -11.30
CA ILE A 29 9.61 3.86 -10.29
C ILE A 29 8.89 4.56 -9.13
N ASP A 30 9.32 5.77 -8.78
CA ASP A 30 8.69 6.54 -7.70
C ASP A 30 7.26 6.93 -8.02
N GLU A 31 6.97 7.34 -9.25
CA GLU A 31 5.60 7.69 -9.65
C GLU A 31 4.68 6.45 -9.64
N GLU A 32 5.10 5.33 -10.23
CA GLU A 32 4.32 4.07 -10.20
C GLU A 32 4.08 3.57 -8.77
N LEU A 33 5.10 3.67 -7.92
CA LEU A 33 5.05 3.23 -6.53
C LEU A 33 4.13 4.13 -5.69
N GLU A 34 4.19 5.45 -5.87
CA GLU A 34 3.31 6.39 -5.19
C GLU A 34 1.85 6.23 -5.64
N ASN A 35 1.62 6.02 -6.93
CA ASN A 35 0.28 5.73 -7.45
C ASN A 35 -0.28 4.44 -6.84
N ALA A 36 0.50 3.36 -6.77
CA ALA A 36 0.07 2.12 -6.12
C ALA A 36 -0.19 2.31 -4.61
N ARG A 37 0.59 3.16 -3.93
CA ARG A 37 0.36 3.51 -2.53
C ARG A 37 -0.98 4.25 -2.35
N GLN A 38 -1.28 5.16 -3.26
CA GLN A 38 -2.53 5.92 -3.22
C GLN A 38 -3.73 5.01 -3.51
N GLU A 39 -3.65 4.13 -4.51
CA GLU A 39 -4.66 3.12 -4.81
C GLU A 39 -4.95 2.24 -3.58
N TRP A 40 -3.91 1.76 -2.89
CA TRP A 40 -4.08 0.96 -1.67
C TRP A 40 -4.77 1.74 -0.55
N ARG A 41 -4.42 3.02 -0.35
CA ARG A 41 -5.12 3.88 0.62
C ARG A 41 -6.59 4.09 0.27
N GLU A 42 -6.90 4.22 -1.01
CA GLU A 42 -8.28 4.36 -1.50
C GLU A 42 -9.09 3.09 -1.28
N ALA A 43 -8.54 1.93 -1.68
CA ALA A 43 -9.17 0.64 -1.45
C ALA A 43 -9.40 0.36 0.04
N ARG A 44 -8.42 0.72 0.88
CA ARG A 44 -8.56 0.63 2.34
C ARG A 44 -9.69 1.53 2.86
N ARG A 45 -9.73 2.80 2.45
CA ARG A 45 -10.81 3.73 2.85
C ARG A 45 -12.18 3.24 2.40
N TYR A 46 -12.26 2.62 1.23
CA TYR A 46 -13.48 2.01 0.72
C TYR A 46 -13.91 0.82 1.57
N PHE A 47 -13.01 -0.13 1.83
CA PHE A 47 -13.26 -1.28 2.71
C PHE A 47 -13.69 -0.87 4.13
N GLU A 48 -13.09 0.17 4.71
CA GLU A 48 -13.47 0.66 6.04
C GLU A 48 -14.85 1.33 6.08
N ARG A 49 -15.40 1.74 4.93
CA ARG A 49 -16.67 2.49 4.83
C ARG A 49 -17.78 1.73 4.12
N VAL A 50 -17.49 0.60 3.50
CA VAL A 50 -18.51 -0.16 2.77
C VAL A 50 -19.50 -0.76 3.77
N GLU A 51 -20.77 -0.39 3.62
CA GLU A 51 -21.88 -0.91 4.43
C GLU A 51 -22.78 -1.85 3.62
N ASP A 52 -22.68 -1.81 2.28
CA ASP A 52 -23.45 -2.66 1.38
C ASP A 52 -22.92 -4.11 1.38
N PRO A 53 -23.71 -5.10 1.83
CA PRO A 53 -23.31 -6.50 1.86
C PRO A 53 -22.97 -7.07 0.49
N TYR A 54 -23.49 -6.50 -0.61
CA TYR A 54 -23.18 -6.94 -1.96
C TYR A 54 -21.86 -6.37 -2.50
N LEU A 55 -21.25 -5.42 -1.79
CA LEU A 55 -20.00 -4.78 -2.17
C LEU A 55 -18.81 -5.17 -1.27
N ILE A 56 -19.05 -5.91 -0.19
CA ILE A 56 -17.99 -6.31 0.75
C ILE A 56 -16.92 -7.18 0.08
N ASP A 57 -17.33 -8.15 -0.74
CA ASP A 57 -16.40 -9.03 -1.46
C ASP A 57 -15.53 -8.24 -2.44
N TYR A 58 -16.14 -7.26 -3.12
CA TYR A 58 -15.41 -6.33 -3.99
C TYR A 58 -14.41 -5.50 -3.19
N ALA A 59 -14.82 -4.97 -2.02
CA ALA A 59 -13.95 -4.17 -1.18
C ALA A 59 -12.74 -4.96 -0.65
N ILE A 60 -12.95 -6.22 -0.25
CA ILE A 60 -11.88 -7.15 0.17
C ILE A 60 -10.92 -7.38 -1.00
N TYR A 61 -11.45 -7.78 -2.16
CA TYR A 61 -10.64 -8.05 -3.35
C TYR A 61 -9.81 -6.83 -3.77
N SER A 62 -10.41 -5.65 -3.81
CA SER A 62 -9.72 -4.41 -4.18
C SER A 62 -8.61 -4.05 -3.19
N LEU A 63 -8.84 -4.24 -1.88
CA LEU A 63 -7.83 -4.01 -0.86
C LEU A 63 -6.63 -4.93 -1.02
N GLU A 64 -6.87 -6.24 -1.17
CA GLU A 64 -5.83 -7.25 -1.35
C GLU A 64 -5.03 -7.04 -2.64
N ALA A 65 -5.71 -6.73 -3.74
CA ALA A 65 -5.08 -6.48 -5.03
C ALA A 65 -4.17 -5.25 -5.01
N ALA A 66 -4.64 -4.15 -4.41
CA ALA A 66 -3.86 -2.91 -4.29
C ALA A 66 -2.66 -3.09 -3.35
N GLU A 67 -2.83 -3.82 -2.24
CA GLU A 67 -1.72 -4.16 -1.34
C GLU A 67 -0.67 -5.02 -2.04
N ALA A 68 -1.08 -6.04 -2.79
CA ALA A 68 -0.18 -6.91 -3.53
C ALA A 68 0.63 -6.13 -4.58
N LYS A 69 -0.03 -5.23 -5.33
CA LYS A 69 0.63 -4.35 -6.31
C LYS A 69 1.68 -3.45 -5.66
N TYR A 70 1.32 -2.77 -4.58
CA TYR A 70 2.23 -1.89 -3.86
C TYR A 70 3.45 -2.64 -3.33
N ASN A 71 3.23 -3.79 -2.69
CA ASN A 71 4.30 -4.65 -2.16
C ASN A 71 5.23 -5.18 -3.26
N TYR A 72 4.70 -5.55 -4.42
CA TYR A 72 5.50 -5.96 -5.57
C TYR A 72 6.40 -4.82 -6.05
N LEU A 73 5.87 -3.60 -6.18
CA LEU A 73 6.63 -2.44 -6.65
C LEU A 73 7.75 -2.07 -5.67
N ILE A 74 7.52 -2.14 -4.35
CA ILE A 74 8.58 -1.97 -3.34
C ILE A 74 9.70 -2.99 -3.56
N LYS A 75 9.37 -4.28 -3.74
CA LYS A 75 10.37 -5.33 -3.95
C LYS A 75 11.14 -5.13 -5.26
N LYS A 76 10.45 -4.75 -6.33
CA LYS A 76 11.05 -4.44 -7.65
C LYS A 76 12.03 -3.27 -7.53
N ALA A 77 11.60 -2.20 -6.88
CA ALA A 77 12.38 -0.99 -6.63
C ALA A 77 13.69 -1.30 -5.86
N ARG A 78 13.61 -2.10 -4.79
CA ARG A 78 14.79 -2.54 -4.01
C ARG A 78 15.76 -3.39 -4.84
N ARG A 79 15.26 -4.31 -5.67
CA ARG A 79 16.10 -5.17 -6.52
C ARG A 79 16.89 -4.36 -7.54
N LEU A 80 16.26 -3.35 -8.15
CA LEU A 80 16.91 -2.51 -9.15
C LEU A 80 18.06 -1.67 -8.53
N LYS A 81 17.88 -1.14 -7.31
CA LYS A 81 18.97 -0.50 -6.56
C LYS A 81 20.14 -1.46 -6.27
N SER A 82 19.87 -2.72 -5.92
CA SER A 82 20.93 -3.68 -5.53
C SER A 82 21.84 -4.16 -6.68
N HIS A 83 21.47 -3.89 -7.94
CA HIS A 83 22.23 -4.27 -9.14
C HIS A 83 22.93 -3.07 -9.81
N GLN A 84 22.88 -1.89 -9.19
CA GLN A 84 23.66 -0.71 -9.56
C GLN A 84 24.86 -0.57 -8.63
#